data_AF-A0A7K8ZAD5-F1
#
_entry.id   AF-A0A7K8ZAD5-F1
#
_cell.length_a   1.000
_cell.length_b   1.000
_cell.length_c   1.000
_cell.angle_alpha   90.00
_cell.angle_beta   90.00
_cell.angle_gamma   90.00
#
_symmetry.space_group_name_H-M   'P 1'
#
loop_
_entity.id
_entity.type
_entity.pdbx_description
1 polymer ?
#
loop_
_entity_poly.entity_id
_entity_poly.type
_entity_poly.pdbx_seq_one_letter_code
_entity_poly.pdbx_strand_id
1 'polypeptide(L)'
;DEEFYLVKWRGYPGSASTWEPRRNLRCRALLQQLHQDLARAPGGPVRVGPRGLPPRALAFLAQKAEQRRALRRWERLLNSARGHRGRISVENEVDLHGPPRDFVYGNEYKVGPGVSLTPVAVGCECQDCLAEALASGGCCPGASHNRFAYNGAGQVRIRAGLPIYECNSRCRCGSDCPNRVVQRGIAYDLCIFRTPDGRGWGVRTLQRIRSHSFVMEYVGEVRGGTGGTGVGYRCAAAVVQVCPRCVWVVQVCPELRHWAWLPLATPPAELRGRGQCDPNLQVYNVFIENLDQRLPRIALFATRAIRAGEELTFDYNMHVDPVDAESTRMDSNFGLVGGTLGGSPRARARIECKCGAASCRKFLF
;
A
#
# COMPACT_ATOMS: atom_id res chain seq x y z
N ASP A 1 -41.41 12.29 -23.49
CA ASP A 1 -40.29 13.03 -24.09
C ASP A 1 -39.16 12.09 -24.46
N GLU A 2 -38.71 12.16 -25.71
CA GLU A 2 -37.55 11.42 -26.18
C GLU A 2 -36.26 12.16 -25.80
N GLU A 3 -35.29 11.45 -25.21
CA GLU A 3 -33.99 12.02 -24.83
C GLU A 3 -33.05 12.10 -26.04
N PHE A 4 -32.35 13.23 -26.17
CA PHE A 4 -31.34 13.48 -27.21
C PHE A 4 -29.96 13.70 -26.60
N TYR A 5 -28.93 13.26 -27.30
CA TYR A 5 -27.54 13.36 -26.86
C TYR A 5 -26.69 13.94 -27.99
N LEU A 6 -25.80 14.89 -27.66
CA LEU A 6 -24.81 15.38 -28.62
C LEU A 6 -23.63 14.41 -28.67
N VAL A 7 -23.45 13.73 -29.81
CA VAL A 7 -22.47 12.65 -29.97
C VAL A 7 -21.29 13.11 -30.81
N LYS A 8 -20.09 13.01 -30.23
CA LYS A 8 -18.82 13.17 -30.95
C LYS A 8 -18.42 11.84 -31.58
N TRP A 9 -18.43 11.76 -32.91
CA TRP A 9 -18.10 10.54 -33.65
C TRP A 9 -16.60 10.21 -33.60
N ARG A 10 -16.27 8.92 -33.48
CA ARG A 10 -14.89 8.43 -33.51
C ARG A 10 -14.32 8.66 -34.91
N GLY A 11 -13.11 9.23 -35.00
CA GLY A 11 -12.47 9.55 -36.28
C GLY A 11 -12.83 10.91 -36.88
N TYR A 12 -13.86 11.59 -36.36
CA TYR A 12 -14.30 12.88 -36.88
C TYR A 12 -13.94 14.05 -35.95
N PRO A 13 -13.80 15.28 -36.48
CA PRO A 13 -13.61 16.49 -35.67
C PRO A 13 -14.84 16.79 -34.80
N GLY A 14 -14.67 17.64 -33.78
CA GLY A 14 -15.77 18.02 -32.88
C GLY A 14 -16.92 18.75 -33.59
N SER A 15 -16.63 19.46 -34.69
CA SER A 15 -17.62 20.13 -35.55
C SER A 15 -18.59 19.18 -36.23
N ALA A 16 -18.24 17.90 -36.38
CA ALA A 16 -19.10 16.88 -36.98
C ALA A 16 -20.02 16.18 -35.97
N SER A 17 -20.12 16.70 -34.74
CA SER A 17 -20.99 16.10 -33.72
C SER A 17 -22.46 16.28 -34.07
N THR A 18 -23.27 15.24 -33.89
CA THR A 18 -24.72 15.26 -34.21
C THR A 18 -25.56 14.99 -32.97
N TRP A 19 -26.79 15.51 -32.95
CA TRP A 19 -27.77 15.19 -31.93
C TRP A 19 -28.46 13.88 -32.27
N GLU A 20 -28.32 12.87 -31.42
CA GLU A 20 -28.86 11.53 -31.61
C GLU A 20 -29.91 11.19 -30.56
N PRO A 21 -31.07 10.65 -30.93
CA PRO A 21 -32.05 10.16 -29.97
C PRO A 21 -31.53 8.91 -29.25
N ARG A 22 -32.00 8.70 -28.01
CA ARG A 22 -31.59 7.57 -27.15
C ARG A 22 -31.66 6.21 -27.85
N ARG A 23 -32.66 5.98 -28.70
CA ARG A 23 -32.87 4.73 -29.46
C ARG A 23 -31.72 4.39 -30.42
N ASN A 24 -30.98 5.39 -30.90
CA ASN A 24 -29.84 5.19 -31.81
C ASN A 24 -28.57 4.77 -31.06
N LEU A 25 -28.52 4.94 -29.74
CA LEU A 25 -27.31 4.78 -28.94
C LEU A 25 -27.27 3.42 -28.23
N ARG A 26 -26.36 2.55 -28.70
CA ARG A 26 -26.13 1.21 -28.12
C ARG A 26 -25.06 1.19 -27.02
N CYS A 27 -24.43 2.33 -26.73
CA CYS A 27 -23.34 2.45 -25.76
C CYS A 27 -23.82 2.59 -24.30
N ARG A 28 -24.55 1.59 -23.78
CA ARG A 28 -25.19 1.62 -22.45
C ARG A 28 -24.27 2.09 -21.32
N ALA A 29 -23.03 1.57 -21.27
CA ALA A 29 -22.07 1.94 -20.23
C ALA A 29 -21.63 3.42 -20.29
N LEU A 30 -21.47 3.99 -21.50
CA LEU A 30 -21.11 5.40 -21.66
C LEU A 30 -22.25 6.32 -21.24
N LEU A 31 -23.49 5.95 -21.58
CA LEU A 31 -24.67 6.71 -21.17
C LEU A 31 -24.87 6.67 -19.66
N GLN A 32 -24.70 5.49 -19.04
CA GLN A 32 -24.75 5.36 -17.59
C GLN A 32 -23.68 6.22 -16.91
N GLN A 33 -22.45 6.22 -17.44
CA GLN A 33 -21.37 7.05 -16.94
C GLN A 33 -21.71 8.56 -17.05
N LEU A 34 -22.22 9.00 -18.20
CA LEU A 34 -22.62 10.39 -18.42
C LEU A 34 -23.69 10.82 -17.42
N HIS A 35 -24.70 9.97 -17.18
CA HIS A 35 -25.77 10.28 -16.23
C HIS A 35 -25.27 10.32 -14.78
N GLN A 36 -24.34 9.44 -14.41
CA GLN A 36 -23.68 9.48 -13.11
C GLN A 36 -22.89 10.78 -12.92
N ASP A 37 -22.22 11.26 -13.96
CA ASP A 37 -21.47 12.51 -13.90
C ASP A 37 -22.40 13.72 -13.82
N LEU A 38 -23.48 13.73 -14.61
CA LEU A 38 -24.50 14.79 -14.58
C LEU A 38 -25.19 14.89 -13.21
N ALA A 39 -25.41 13.76 -12.53
CA ALA A 39 -25.93 13.73 -11.17
C ALA A 39 -24.96 14.35 -10.14
N ARG A 40 -23.66 14.38 -10.45
CA ARG A 40 -22.58 14.93 -9.60
C ARG A 40 -22.09 16.31 -10.05
N ALA A 41 -22.69 16.87 -11.11
CA ALA A 41 -22.27 18.14 -11.65
C ALA A 41 -22.49 19.28 -10.64
N PRO A 42 -21.63 20.32 -10.63
CA PRO A 42 -21.83 21.49 -9.78
C PRO A 42 -23.15 22.19 -10.10
N GLY A 43 -23.96 22.47 -9.08
CA GLY A 43 -25.29 23.07 -9.23
C GLY A 43 -26.44 22.06 -9.18
N GLY A 44 -26.16 20.79 -8.89
CA GLY A 44 -27.16 19.74 -8.70
C GLY A 44 -27.45 18.94 -9.97
N PRO A 45 -28.35 17.94 -9.89
CA PRO A 45 -28.65 17.05 -11.01
C PRO A 45 -29.19 17.81 -12.22
N VAL A 46 -28.51 17.69 -13.37
CA VAL A 46 -28.95 18.29 -14.63
C VAL A 46 -29.49 17.20 -15.56
N ARG A 47 -30.66 17.44 -16.16
CA ARG A 47 -31.23 16.57 -17.20
C ARG A 47 -30.76 17.01 -18.58
N VAL A 48 -30.49 16.04 -19.45
CA VAL A 48 -30.18 16.31 -20.85
C VAL A 48 -31.45 16.77 -21.55
N GLY A 49 -31.36 17.83 -22.34
CA GLY A 49 -32.50 18.37 -23.08
C GLY A 49 -32.07 19.23 -24.27
N PRO A 50 -33.02 19.61 -25.13
CA PRO A 50 -32.74 20.33 -26.38
C PRO A 50 -32.14 21.74 -26.16
N ARG A 51 -32.33 22.30 -24.96
CA ARG A 51 -31.74 23.59 -24.54
C ARG A 51 -30.25 23.48 -24.15
N GLY A 52 -29.66 22.29 -24.25
CA GLY A 52 -28.27 22.04 -23.87
C GLY A 52 -28.05 21.95 -22.37
N LEU A 53 -26.79 21.75 -21.97
CA LEU A 53 -26.37 21.69 -20.56
C LEU A 53 -25.82 23.06 -20.12
N PRO A 54 -26.00 23.45 -18.84
CA PRO A 54 -25.38 24.66 -18.31
C PRO A 54 -23.86 24.68 -18.51
N PRO A 55 -23.23 25.85 -18.76
CA PRO A 55 -21.78 25.94 -19.01
C PRO A 55 -20.92 25.28 -17.92
N ARG A 56 -21.34 25.38 -16.65
CA ARG A 56 -20.63 24.74 -15.52
C ARG A 56 -20.67 23.21 -15.60
N ALA A 57 -21.80 22.63 -15.98
CA ALA A 57 -21.93 21.19 -16.15
C ALA A 57 -21.10 20.70 -17.35
N LEU A 58 -21.09 21.44 -18.46
CA LEU A 58 -20.25 21.13 -19.62
C LEU A 58 -18.76 21.16 -19.26
N ALA A 59 -18.30 22.21 -18.56
CA ALA A 59 -16.92 22.32 -18.10
C ALA A 59 -16.53 21.15 -17.18
N PHE A 60 -17.40 20.80 -16.23
CA PHE A 60 -17.19 19.66 -15.34
C PHE A 60 -17.08 18.34 -16.12
N LEU A 61 -17.98 18.07 -17.07
CA LEU A 61 -17.95 16.86 -17.89
C LEU A 61 -16.68 16.78 -18.74
N ALA A 62 -16.24 17.90 -19.32
CA ALA A 62 -14.99 17.96 -20.07
C ALA A 62 -13.78 17.64 -19.19
N GLN A 63 -13.68 18.26 -18.01
CA GLN A 63 -12.63 18.00 -17.03
C GLN A 63 -12.64 16.54 -16.55
N LYS A 64 -13.82 15.98 -16.26
CA LYS A 64 -13.97 14.57 -15.85
C LYS A 64 -13.52 13.61 -16.96
N ALA A 65 -13.83 13.91 -18.22
CA ALA A 65 -13.40 13.12 -19.37
C ALA A 65 -11.86 13.15 -19.54
N GLU A 66 -11.24 14.32 -19.41
CA GLU A 66 -9.78 14.47 -19.45
C GLU A 66 -9.10 13.73 -18.30
N GLN A 67 -9.63 13.89 -17.08
CA GLN A 67 -9.18 13.16 -15.89
C GLN A 67 -9.20 11.65 -16.13
N ARG A 68 -10.32 11.08 -16.59
CA ARG A 68 -10.42 9.64 -16.87
C ARG A 68 -9.42 9.17 -17.93
N ARG A 69 -9.17 9.98 -18.97
CA ARG A 69 -8.12 9.67 -19.96
C ARG A 69 -6.73 9.67 -19.32
N ALA A 70 -6.45 10.61 -18.42
CA ALA A 70 -5.18 10.68 -17.70
C ALA A 70 -5.00 9.48 -16.75
N LEU A 71 -6.03 9.13 -15.97
CA LEU A 71 -6.01 7.96 -15.08
C LEU A 71 -5.82 6.65 -15.86
N ARG A 72 -6.47 6.48 -17.02
CA ARG A 72 -6.25 5.33 -17.91
C ARG A 72 -4.84 5.27 -18.52
N ARG A 73 -4.19 6.42 -18.75
CA ARG A 73 -2.77 6.44 -19.15
C ARG A 73 -1.89 5.98 -18.00
N TRP A 74 -2.14 6.50 -16.80
CA TRP A 74 -1.40 6.15 -15.61
C TRP A 74 -1.54 4.66 -15.26
N GLU A 75 -2.77 4.13 -15.26
CA GLU A 75 -3.04 2.70 -15.07
C GLU A 75 -2.24 1.82 -16.03
N ARG A 76 -2.16 2.19 -17.32
CA ARG A 76 -1.34 1.47 -18.30
C ARG A 76 0.14 1.51 -17.95
N LEU A 77 0.65 2.67 -17.51
CA LEU A 77 2.05 2.79 -17.07
C LEU A 77 2.35 1.89 -15.86
N LEU A 78 1.48 1.90 -14.84
CA LEU A 78 1.60 1.02 -13.67
C LEU A 78 1.67 -0.45 -14.09
N ASN A 79 0.74 -0.87 -14.95
CA ASN A 79 0.66 -2.26 -15.39
C ASN A 79 1.78 -2.66 -16.36
N SER A 80 2.40 -1.72 -17.07
CA SER A 80 3.59 -1.99 -17.88
C SER A 80 4.87 -2.08 -17.05
N ALA A 81 4.92 -1.40 -15.90
CA ALA A 81 6.08 -1.34 -15.03
C ALA A 81 6.10 -2.44 -13.95
N ARG A 82 4.96 -3.08 -13.67
CA ARG A 82 4.86 -4.09 -12.60
C ARG A 82 5.65 -5.36 -12.94
N GLY A 83 6.36 -5.87 -11.95
CA GLY A 83 7.09 -7.15 -11.97
C GLY A 83 6.33 -8.29 -11.30
N HIS A 84 5.05 -8.09 -10.99
CA HIS A 84 4.20 -9.06 -10.27
C HIS A 84 2.93 -9.40 -11.06
N ARG A 85 2.24 -10.47 -10.63
CA ARG A 85 1.08 -11.02 -11.34
C ARG A 85 -0.16 -10.12 -11.25
N GLY A 86 -0.48 -9.65 -10.04
CA GLY A 86 -1.69 -8.85 -9.77
C GLY A 86 -1.78 -7.58 -10.61
N ARG A 87 -2.94 -7.28 -11.18
CA ARG A 87 -3.21 -6.05 -11.93
C ARG A 87 -3.44 -4.87 -10.99
N ILE A 88 -3.14 -3.67 -11.46
CA ILE A 88 -3.40 -2.43 -10.73
C ILE A 88 -4.42 -1.62 -11.55
N SER A 89 -5.63 -1.43 -11.04
CA SER A 89 -6.60 -0.48 -11.61
C SER A 89 -6.54 0.87 -10.90
N VAL A 90 -7.02 1.92 -11.57
CA VAL A 90 -7.09 3.27 -11.01
C VAL A 90 -8.48 3.87 -11.20
N GLU A 91 -9.08 4.32 -10.10
CA GLU A 91 -10.43 4.86 -10.10
C GLU A 91 -10.52 6.18 -9.30
N ASN A 92 -11.19 7.18 -9.85
CA ASN A 92 -11.54 8.38 -9.09
C ASN A 92 -12.94 8.83 -9.47
N GLU A 93 -13.90 8.53 -8.60
CA GLU A 93 -15.29 8.98 -8.73
C GLU A 93 -15.64 10.06 -7.69
N VAL A 94 -14.69 10.51 -6.88
CA VAL A 94 -14.93 11.47 -5.78
C VAL A 94 -14.69 12.90 -6.23
N ASP A 95 -13.56 13.16 -6.89
CA ASP A 95 -13.18 14.51 -7.31
C ASP A 95 -12.52 14.50 -8.70
N LEU A 96 -11.94 15.64 -9.09
CA LEU A 96 -11.27 15.84 -10.38
C LEU A 96 -9.75 15.65 -10.32
N HIS A 97 -9.21 15.11 -9.22
CA HIS A 97 -7.77 14.91 -9.07
C HIS A 97 -7.27 13.85 -10.06
N GLY A 98 -6.30 14.22 -10.89
CA GLY A 98 -5.65 13.32 -11.85
C GLY A 98 -4.60 12.41 -11.21
N PRO A 99 -3.82 11.69 -12.03
CA PRO A 99 -2.64 10.98 -11.55
C PRO A 99 -1.74 11.89 -10.72
N PRO A 100 -1.10 11.36 -9.67
CA PRO A 100 -0.07 12.11 -8.96
C PRO A 100 1.06 12.47 -9.92
N ARG A 101 1.63 13.68 -9.76
CA ARG A 101 2.83 14.08 -10.50
C ARG A 101 4.02 13.24 -10.02
N ASP A 102 5.11 13.19 -10.80
CA ASP A 102 6.43 12.59 -10.49
C ASP A 102 6.45 11.24 -9.76
N PHE A 103 5.41 10.43 -9.97
CA PHE A 103 5.38 9.06 -9.45
C PHE A 103 6.07 8.10 -10.39
N VAL A 104 6.99 7.33 -9.83
CA VAL A 104 7.62 6.22 -10.54
C VAL A 104 7.30 4.94 -9.78
N TYR A 105 6.65 4.00 -10.47
CA TYR A 105 6.40 2.68 -9.91
C TYR A 105 7.72 1.90 -9.81
N GLY A 106 7.88 1.14 -8.73
CA GLY A 106 9.09 0.41 -8.39
C GLY A 106 8.73 -0.95 -7.80
N ASN A 107 9.48 -1.97 -8.21
CA ASN A 107 9.24 -3.36 -7.83
C ASN A 107 10.07 -3.79 -6.63
N GLU A 108 11.18 -3.09 -6.39
CA GLU A 108 12.18 -3.44 -5.40
C GLU A 108 12.59 -2.19 -4.61
N TYR A 109 13.14 -2.40 -3.43
CA TYR A 109 13.76 -1.31 -2.68
C TYR A 109 15.01 -0.84 -3.42
N LYS A 110 15.23 0.48 -3.46
CA LYS A 110 16.41 1.10 -4.05
C LYS A 110 17.40 1.39 -2.94
N VAL A 111 18.65 1.02 -3.12
CA VAL A 111 19.70 1.36 -2.16
C VAL A 111 20.37 2.64 -2.63
N GLY A 112 20.28 3.69 -1.80
CA GLY A 112 20.88 4.97 -2.08
C GLY A 112 22.38 5.00 -1.76
N PRO A 113 23.08 6.09 -2.15
CA PRO A 113 24.52 6.21 -1.92
C PRO A 113 24.90 6.02 -0.45
N GLY A 114 25.98 5.28 -0.20
CA GLY A 114 26.52 5.03 1.14
C GLY A 114 25.94 3.81 1.88
N VAL A 115 25.01 3.07 1.27
CA VAL A 115 24.52 1.79 1.80
C VAL A 115 24.99 0.67 0.88
N SER A 116 25.68 -0.32 1.44
CA SER A 116 26.09 -1.53 0.72
C SER A 116 25.29 -2.72 1.26
N LEU A 117 24.65 -3.47 0.36
CA LEU A 117 24.03 -4.74 0.73
C LEU A 117 25.11 -5.80 0.78
N THR A 118 25.18 -6.52 1.89
CA THR A 118 26.00 -7.73 1.96
C THR A 118 25.15 -8.89 1.47
N PRO A 119 25.42 -9.44 0.27
CA PRO A 119 24.65 -10.56 -0.23
C PRO A 119 24.87 -11.78 0.67
N VAL A 120 23.83 -12.58 0.81
CA VAL A 120 23.90 -13.84 1.54
C VAL A 120 24.89 -14.79 0.87
N ALA A 121 25.79 -15.36 1.69
CA ALA A 121 26.85 -16.24 1.20
C ALA A 121 26.38 -17.69 1.00
N VAL A 122 25.35 -18.12 1.75
CA VAL A 122 24.91 -19.52 1.83
C VAL A 122 23.41 -19.65 1.62
N GLY A 123 23.00 -20.79 1.07
CA GLY A 123 21.61 -21.19 0.95
C GLY A 123 21.41 -22.62 1.43
N CYS A 124 20.15 -23.02 1.57
CA CYS A 124 19.82 -24.40 1.96
C CYS A 124 20.02 -25.39 0.79
N GLU A 125 20.29 -26.65 1.13
CA GLU A 125 20.38 -27.77 0.18
C GLU A 125 19.14 -28.68 0.20
N CYS A 126 18.07 -28.23 0.86
CA CYS A 126 16.84 -28.98 1.05
C CYS A 126 16.24 -29.45 -0.28
N GLN A 127 15.68 -30.66 -0.27
CA GLN A 127 14.79 -31.15 -1.31
C GLN A 127 13.36 -30.70 -1.04
N ASP A 128 12.92 -30.75 0.22
CA ASP A 128 11.62 -30.23 0.67
C ASP A 128 11.83 -29.31 1.88
N CYS A 129 11.90 -28.01 1.60
CA CYS A 129 12.11 -26.98 2.61
C CYS A 129 11.04 -26.94 3.71
N LEU A 130 9.81 -27.40 3.45
CA LEU A 130 8.76 -27.40 4.47
C LEU A 130 8.87 -28.64 5.34
N ALA A 131 9.01 -29.82 4.74
CA ALA A 131 9.12 -31.08 5.48
C ALA A 131 10.38 -31.09 6.36
N GLU A 132 11.54 -30.69 5.80
CA GLU A 132 12.81 -30.67 6.53
C GLU A 132 12.79 -29.67 7.70
N ALA A 133 12.16 -28.51 7.50
CA ALA A 133 12.03 -27.51 8.55
C ALA A 133 11.12 -27.97 9.70
N LEU A 134 10.06 -28.72 9.39
CA LEU A 134 9.15 -29.28 10.41
C LEU A 134 9.75 -30.48 11.15
N ALA A 135 10.53 -31.32 10.47
CA ALA A 135 11.08 -32.54 11.03
C ALA A 135 12.36 -32.30 11.86
N SER A 136 13.24 -31.41 11.39
CA SER A 136 14.60 -31.23 11.95
C SER A 136 14.88 -29.80 12.41
N GLY A 137 13.92 -28.89 12.25
CA GLY A 137 14.17 -27.47 12.37
C GLY A 137 15.06 -26.91 11.25
N GLY A 138 15.44 -27.71 10.26
CA GLY A 138 16.43 -27.38 9.23
C GLY A 138 15.82 -26.78 7.96
N CYS A 139 16.23 -25.54 7.65
CA CYS A 139 16.10 -24.80 6.39
C CYS A 139 16.74 -23.40 6.66
N CYS A 140 16.61 -22.43 5.76
CA CYS A 140 17.10 -21.05 5.99
C CYS A 140 16.60 -20.42 7.31
N PRO A 141 15.31 -20.55 7.71
CA PRO A 141 14.87 -20.09 9.03
C PRO A 141 15.64 -20.75 10.17
N GLY A 142 15.82 -22.08 10.11
CA GLY A 142 16.52 -22.86 11.12
C GLY A 142 17.98 -22.46 11.30
N ALA A 143 18.69 -22.26 10.19
CA ALA A 143 20.07 -21.77 10.19
C ALA A 143 20.19 -20.38 10.83
N SER A 144 19.14 -19.56 10.74
CA SER A 144 19.02 -18.27 11.42
C SER A 144 18.43 -18.38 12.84
N HIS A 145 18.31 -19.57 13.42
CA HIS A 145 17.67 -19.82 14.73
C HIS A 145 16.23 -19.31 14.82
N ASN A 146 15.48 -19.39 13.72
CA ASN A 146 14.10 -18.93 13.60
C ASN A 146 13.17 -20.04 13.09
N ARG A 147 11.87 -19.87 13.36
CA ARG A 147 10.85 -20.84 12.92
C ARG A 147 10.48 -20.62 11.46
N PHE A 148 10.09 -21.71 10.79
CA PHE A 148 9.52 -21.64 9.45
C PHE A 148 8.25 -20.78 9.46
N ALA A 149 8.21 -19.76 8.60
CA ALA A 149 7.20 -18.70 8.70
C ALA A 149 5.84 -19.10 8.12
N TYR A 150 5.79 -20.03 7.17
CA TYR A 150 4.60 -20.28 6.34
C TYR A 150 4.03 -21.68 6.51
N ASN A 151 2.72 -21.83 6.32
CA ASN A 151 2.12 -23.15 6.11
C ASN A 151 2.17 -23.56 4.62
N GLY A 152 1.69 -24.76 4.28
CA GLY A 152 1.60 -25.25 2.89
C GLY A 152 0.70 -24.43 1.97
N ALA A 153 -0.11 -23.50 2.50
CA ALA A 153 -0.91 -22.55 1.73
C ALA A 153 -0.24 -21.19 1.55
N GLY A 154 1.01 -21.01 2.02
CA GLY A 154 1.76 -19.74 1.96
C GLY A 154 1.26 -18.69 2.95
N GLN A 155 0.51 -19.08 3.99
CA GLN A 155 0.03 -18.18 5.03
C GLN A 155 1.04 -18.09 6.17
N VAL A 156 1.30 -16.88 6.67
CA VAL A 156 2.20 -16.66 7.80
C VAL A 156 1.62 -17.28 9.09
N ARG A 157 2.47 -17.95 9.87
CA ARG A 157 2.14 -18.64 11.12
C ARG A 157 2.96 -18.18 12.32
N ILE A 158 4.02 -17.43 12.08
CA ILE A 158 4.78 -16.79 13.15
C ILE A 158 4.06 -15.50 13.61
N ARG A 159 4.32 -15.11 14.85
CA ARG A 159 3.76 -13.88 15.44
C ARG A 159 4.38 -12.64 14.80
N ALA A 160 3.62 -11.55 14.76
CA ALA A 160 4.14 -10.24 14.41
C ALA A 160 5.30 -9.84 15.34
N GLY A 161 6.31 -9.17 14.79
CA GLY A 161 7.54 -8.81 15.49
C GLY A 161 8.66 -9.86 15.38
N LEU A 162 8.34 -11.10 14.99
CA LEU A 162 9.37 -12.09 14.63
C LEU A 162 9.78 -11.93 13.16
N PRO A 163 11.09 -12.05 12.84
CA PRO A 163 11.58 -11.93 11.48
C PRO A 163 11.23 -13.16 10.65
N ILE A 164 10.98 -12.94 9.35
CA ILE A 164 10.82 -14.01 8.36
C ILE A 164 12.13 -14.16 7.58
N TYR A 165 12.68 -15.38 7.56
CA TYR A 165 13.84 -15.74 6.74
C TYR A 165 13.39 -16.64 5.59
N GLU A 166 13.34 -16.08 4.39
CA GLU A 166 12.99 -16.83 3.18
C GLU A 166 14.22 -17.51 2.57
N CYS A 167 13.97 -18.47 1.69
CA CYS A 167 15.01 -19.01 0.84
C CYS A 167 15.48 -17.96 -0.17
N ASN A 168 16.77 -18.01 -0.50
CA ASN A 168 17.47 -17.00 -1.29
C ASN A 168 18.05 -17.58 -2.58
N SER A 169 18.71 -16.76 -3.39
CA SER A 169 19.32 -17.15 -4.68
C SER A 169 20.41 -18.24 -4.58
N ARG A 170 20.97 -18.49 -3.40
CA ARG A 170 21.96 -19.56 -3.13
C ARG A 170 21.34 -20.88 -2.72
N CYS A 171 20.03 -20.93 -2.48
CA CYS A 171 19.34 -22.16 -2.10
C CYS A 171 19.12 -23.07 -3.31
N ARG A 172 19.18 -24.38 -3.09
CA ARG A 172 18.89 -25.40 -4.12
C ARG A 172 17.43 -25.38 -4.58
N CYS A 173 16.50 -24.96 -3.71
CA CYS A 173 15.08 -24.98 -3.98
C CYS A 173 14.64 -23.92 -5.01
N GLY A 174 13.71 -24.31 -5.91
CA GLY A 174 13.17 -23.46 -6.97
C GLY A 174 12.15 -22.41 -6.50
N SER A 175 11.54 -21.70 -7.45
CA SER A 175 10.57 -20.61 -7.21
C SER A 175 9.29 -21.04 -6.51
N ASP A 176 8.91 -22.31 -6.66
CA ASP A 176 7.70 -22.89 -6.05
C ASP A 176 7.93 -23.34 -4.61
N CYS A 177 9.13 -23.11 -4.06
CA CYS A 177 9.45 -23.39 -2.67
C CYS A 177 8.41 -22.72 -1.74
N PRO A 178 7.91 -23.45 -0.72
CA PRO A 178 6.96 -22.90 0.25
C PRO A 178 7.58 -21.77 1.10
N ASN A 179 8.91 -21.66 1.15
CA ASN A 179 9.64 -20.59 1.82
C ASN A 179 10.06 -19.43 0.89
N ARG A 180 9.33 -19.22 -0.20
CA ARG A 180 9.52 -18.12 -1.16
C ARG A 180 8.21 -17.38 -1.44
N VAL A 181 7.54 -16.89 -0.40
CA VAL A 181 6.21 -16.26 -0.51
C VAL A 181 6.29 -14.80 -0.95
N VAL A 182 7.07 -13.98 -0.25
CA VAL A 182 7.18 -12.53 -0.44
C VAL A 182 7.85 -12.23 -1.78
N GLN A 183 8.92 -12.96 -2.10
CA GLN A 183 9.63 -12.80 -3.37
C GLN A 183 8.81 -13.16 -4.63
N ARG A 184 7.67 -13.84 -4.49
CA ARG A 184 6.74 -14.06 -5.63
C ARG A 184 5.94 -12.81 -6.00
N GLY A 185 5.98 -11.76 -5.17
CA GLY A 185 5.31 -10.50 -5.41
C GLY A 185 3.79 -10.56 -5.28
N ILE A 186 3.15 -9.44 -5.59
CA ILE A 186 1.70 -9.24 -5.39
C ILE A 186 0.91 -10.19 -6.31
N ALA A 187 0.10 -11.05 -5.69
CA ALA A 187 -0.76 -12.01 -6.39
C ALA A 187 -2.18 -11.50 -6.68
N TYR A 188 -2.63 -10.47 -5.96
CA TYR A 188 -4.00 -9.97 -6.03
C TYR A 188 -4.14 -8.77 -6.96
N ASP A 189 -5.26 -8.69 -7.67
CA ASP A 189 -5.63 -7.46 -8.36
C ASP A 189 -6.01 -6.38 -7.35
N LEU A 190 -5.36 -5.22 -7.45
CA LEU A 190 -5.54 -4.09 -6.55
C LEU A 190 -6.10 -2.88 -7.31
N CYS A 191 -6.85 -2.04 -6.63
CA CYS A 191 -7.39 -0.80 -7.16
C CYS A 191 -6.89 0.37 -6.32
N ILE A 192 -6.18 1.30 -6.96
CA ILE A 192 -5.90 2.62 -6.41
C ILE A 192 -7.15 3.46 -6.60
N PHE A 193 -7.78 3.90 -5.52
CA PHE A 193 -9.05 4.63 -5.58
C PHE A 193 -9.00 5.93 -4.79
N ARG A 194 -9.78 6.93 -5.20
CA ARG A 194 -9.94 8.16 -4.42
C ARG A 194 -10.94 7.93 -3.27
N THR A 195 -10.53 8.21 -2.03
CA THR A 195 -11.41 8.07 -0.86
C THR A 195 -12.41 9.23 -0.79
N PRO A 196 -13.66 8.99 -0.37
CA PRO A 196 -14.70 10.01 -0.31
C PRO A 196 -14.58 10.96 0.90
N ASP A 197 -13.80 10.58 1.91
CA ASP A 197 -13.68 11.26 3.21
C ASP A 197 -12.47 12.22 3.30
N GLY A 198 -11.84 12.49 2.16
CA GLY A 198 -10.70 13.39 2.06
C GLY A 198 -9.38 12.81 2.59
N ARG A 199 -9.29 11.49 2.81
CA ARG A 199 -8.00 10.80 3.10
C ARG A 199 -7.09 10.68 1.88
N GLY A 200 -7.60 10.96 0.68
CA GLY A 200 -6.79 11.01 -0.54
C GLY A 200 -6.93 9.79 -1.41
N TRP A 201 -5.79 9.25 -1.85
CA TRP A 201 -5.76 7.97 -2.54
C TRP A 201 -5.71 6.84 -1.51
N GLY A 202 -6.42 5.76 -1.78
CA GLY A 202 -6.40 4.51 -1.03
C GLY A 202 -6.12 3.35 -1.96
N VAL A 203 -5.86 2.19 -1.39
CA VAL A 203 -5.76 0.92 -2.13
C VAL A 203 -6.78 -0.04 -1.58
N ARG A 204 -7.47 -0.75 -2.46
CA ARG A 204 -8.39 -1.83 -2.11
C ARG A 204 -8.09 -3.07 -2.93
N THR A 205 -8.40 -4.23 -2.39
CA THR A 205 -8.32 -5.49 -3.15
C THR A 205 -9.56 -5.66 -4.02
N LEU A 206 -9.42 -6.21 -5.23
CA LEU A 206 -10.55 -6.60 -6.09
C LEU A 206 -11.01 -8.04 -5.84
N GLN A 207 -10.29 -8.77 -4.99
CA GLN A 207 -10.51 -10.18 -4.70
C GLN A 207 -10.57 -10.40 -3.19
N ARG A 208 -11.15 -11.53 -2.75
CA ARG A 208 -11.07 -11.93 -1.35
C ARG A 208 -9.63 -12.35 -1.02
N ILE A 209 -9.08 -11.81 0.07
CA ILE A 209 -7.79 -12.22 0.62
C ILE A 209 -8.04 -13.05 1.88
N ARG A 210 -7.40 -14.22 1.98
CA ARG A 210 -7.50 -15.07 3.18
C ARG A 210 -6.65 -14.47 4.31
N SER A 211 -7.03 -14.73 5.56
CA SER A 211 -6.21 -14.33 6.70
C SER A 211 -4.79 -14.86 6.58
N HIS A 212 -3.84 -14.08 7.07
CA HIS A 212 -2.40 -14.37 7.10
C HIS A 212 -1.77 -14.56 5.71
N SER A 213 -2.42 -14.13 4.63
CA SER A 213 -1.83 -14.17 3.29
C SER A 213 -0.93 -12.97 3.06
N PHE A 214 0.18 -13.16 2.34
CA PHE A 214 1.01 -12.07 1.86
C PHE A 214 0.23 -11.19 0.87
N VAL A 215 0.23 -9.88 1.06
CA VAL A 215 -0.52 -8.94 0.22
C VAL A 215 0.41 -8.13 -0.67
N MET A 216 1.39 -7.44 -0.08
CA MET A 216 2.36 -6.62 -0.81
C MET A 216 3.55 -6.27 0.07
N GLU A 217 4.61 -5.78 -0.55
CA GLU A 217 5.74 -5.16 0.16
C GLU A 217 5.59 -3.65 0.23
N TYR A 218 6.27 -3.06 1.21
CA TYR A 218 6.56 -1.65 1.28
C TYR A 218 7.95 -1.43 0.66
N VAL A 219 8.04 -0.74 -0.49
CA VAL A 219 9.31 -0.54 -1.18
C VAL A 219 9.74 0.93 -1.24
N GLY A 220 11.05 1.17 -1.24
CA GLY A 220 11.58 2.52 -1.10
C GLY A 220 13.06 2.65 -1.36
N GLU A 221 13.50 3.89 -1.55
CA GLU A 221 14.90 4.28 -1.47
C GLU A 221 15.37 4.30 -0.01
N VAL A 222 16.31 3.42 0.34
CA VAL A 222 16.98 3.41 1.63
C VAL A 222 18.25 4.28 1.55
N ARG A 223 18.45 5.24 2.45
CA ARG A 223 19.71 5.99 2.54
C ARG A 223 20.34 5.86 3.93
N GLY A 224 21.67 5.81 3.94
CA GLY A 224 22.47 5.88 5.16
C GLY A 224 22.46 7.31 5.71
N GLY A 225 22.29 7.46 7.02
CA GLY A 225 22.39 8.77 7.66
C GLY A 225 23.82 9.32 7.59
N THR A 226 23.99 10.56 7.14
CA THR A 226 25.26 11.28 7.32
C THR A 226 25.33 11.77 8.76
N GLY A 227 26.00 11.02 9.65
CA GLY A 227 26.36 11.48 11.00
C GLY A 227 25.67 10.79 12.20
N GLY A 228 25.03 9.62 12.03
CA GLY A 228 24.47 8.85 13.15
C GLY A 228 23.99 7.47 12.71
N THR A 229 24.03 6.49 13.61
CA THR A 229 23.87 5.03 13.43
C THR A 229 22.53 4.53 12.83
N GLY A 230 21.70 5.41 12.25
CA GLY A 230 20.40 5.06 11.69
C GLY A 230 20.42 4.79 10.19
N VAL A 231 19.46 3.98 9.74
CA VAL A 231 19.05 3.85 8.32
C VAL A 231 17.73 4.59 8.08
N GLY A 232 17.70 5.49 7.11
CA GLY A 232 16.50 6.26 6.74
C GLY A 232 15.83 5.67 5.50
N TYR A 233 14.49 5.59 5.51
CA TYR A 233 13.71 5.14 4.36
C TYR A 233 13.02 6.33 3.69
N ARG A 234 13.22 6.47 2.39
CA ARG A 234 12.43 7.32 1.50
C ARG A 234 11.62 6.37 0.64
N CYS A 235 10.33 6.58 0.53
CA CYS A 235 9.45 5.65 -0.13
C CYS A 235 9.46 5.96 -1.62
N ALA A 236 9.56 4.91 -2.42
CA ALA A 236 9.73 5.04 -3.86
C ALA A 236 8.65 4.27 -4.61
N ALA A 237 8.11 3.18 -4.04
CA ALA A 237 6.96 2.49 -4.61
C ALA A 237 6.33 1.51 -3.62
N ALA A 238 5.15 1.00 -3.92
CA ALA A 238 4.15 0.62 -2.92
C ALA A 238 3.70 1.83 -2.10
N VAL A 239 2.40 2.04 -2.15
CA VAL A 239 1.80 3.34 -1.98
C VAL A 239 1.80 3.72 -0.50
N VAL A 240 2.90 4.30 0.00
CA VAL A 240 2.96 4.98 1.28
C VAL A 240 4.18 5.91 1.30
N GLN A 241 4.02 7.24 1.36
CA GLN A 241 4.97 8.13 2.07
C GLN A 241 4.26 9.24 2.83
N VAL A 242 4.71 9.44 4.06
CA VAL A 242 4.30 10.48 5.03
C VAL A 242 4.79 11.87 4.59
N CYS A 243 3.89 12.86 4.59
CA CYS A 243 4.18 14.30 4.50
C CYS A 243 3.78 14.99 5.83
N PRO A 244 4.62 15.86 6.42
CA PRO A 244 4.35 16.51 7.71
C PRO A 244 3.32 17.66 7.66
N ARG A 245 2.67 17.93 6.52
CA ARG A 245 1.66 19.01 6.38
C ARG A 245 0.33 18.58 5.77
N CYS A 246 0.21 17.32 5.33
CA CYS A 246 -1.00 16.84 4.67
C CYS A 246 -1.30 15.40 5.13
N VAL A 247 -2.55 15.19 5.57
CA VAL A 247 -3.17 13.93 5.99
C VAL A 247 -2.98 12.84 4.94
N TRP A 248 -2.41 11.65 5.22
CA TRP A 248 -2.43 10.56 4.21
C TRP A 248 -2.48 9.14 4.79
N VAL A 249 -3.50 8.42 4.32
CA VAL A 249 -3.46 6.99 3.96
C VAL A 249 -2.89 6.93 2.55
N VAL A 250 -2.00 5.98 2.26
CA VAL A 250 -1.66 5.48 0.92
C VAL A 250 -1.57 6.59 -0.17
N GLN A 251 -0.66 7.56 0.01
CA GLN A 251 -0.38 8.59 -1.01
C GLN A 251 0.95 8.38 -1.74
N VAL A 252 0.85 8.57 -3.05
CA VAL A 252 1.92 8.89 -3.99
C VAL A 252 2.23 10.40 -3.98
N CYS A 253 3.46 10.80 -3.59
CA CYS A 253 3.90 12.20 -3.51
C CYS A 253 5.06 12.52 -4.47
N PRO A 254 4.90 13.48 -5.41
CA PRO A 254 5.97 14.00 -6.26
C PRO A 254 7.01 14.91 -5.60
N GLU A 255 6.65 15.65 -4.55
CA GLU A 255 7.31 16.95 -4.28
C GLU A 255 8.06 17.07 -2.94
N LEU A 256 8.38 15.99 -2.21
CA LEU A 256 9.04 16.10 -0.89
C LEU A 256 10.44 15.47 -0.78
N ARG A 257 11.33 16.27 -0.17
CA ARG A 257 12.76 16.02 0.13
C ARG A 257 13.01 15.52 1.58
N HIS A 258 12.03 14.96 2.27
CA HIS A 258 12.16 14.59 3.70
C HIS A 258 12.10 13.07 3.96
N TRP A 259 12.97 12.61 4.87
CA TRP A 259 13.25 11.21 5.25
C TRP A 259 12.40 10.79 6.45
N ALA A 260 11.90 9.54 6.47
CA ALA A 260 11.28 8.95 7.65
C ALA A 260 12.17 7.83 8.23
N TRP A 261 12.44 7.90 9.53
CA TRP A 261 13.11 6.83 10.26
C TRP A 261 12.05 5.82 10.69
N LEU A 262 12.08 4.60 10.14
CA LEU A 262 11.30 3.49 10.69
C LEU A 262 11.95 3.07 12.01
N PRO A 263 11.22 3.08 13.13
CA PRO A 263 11.78 2.57 14.38
C PRO A 263 11.96 1.05 14.25
N LEU A 264 13.21 0.61 14.15
CA LEU A 264 13.62 -0.79 14.26
C LEU A 264 13.41 -1.37 15.68
N ALA A 265 12.94 -0.55 16.62
CA ALA A 265 12.66 -0.93 18.00
C ALA A 265 11.20 -0.62 18.36
N THR A 266 10.55 -1.57 19.02
CA THR A 266 9.24 -1.39 19.67
C THR A 266 9.24 -0.11 20.52
N PRO A 267 8.22 0.76 20.41
CA PRO A 267 8.15 1.97 21.23
C PRO A 267 8.07 1.61 22.72
N PRO A 268 8.59 2.47 23.63
CA PRO A 268 8.49 2.28 25.07
C PRO A 268 7.03 2.09 25.52
N ALA A 269 6.84 1.25 26.55
CA ALA A 269 5.53 0.85 27.06
C ALA A 269 4.62 2.03 27.49
N GLU A 270 5.19 3.21 27.72
CA GLU A 270 4.52 4.42 28.20
C GLU A 270 3.65 5.14 27.14
N LEU A 271 3.71 4.72 25.87
CA LEU A 271 2.79 5.19 24.81
C LEU A 271 1.52 4.33 24.65
N ARG A 272 1.36 3.27 25.46
CA ARG A 272 0.16 2.42 25.46
C ARG A 272 -1.00 3.11 26.17
N GLY A 273 -1.77 3.90 25.43
CA GLY A 273 -3.06 4.38 25.91
C GLY A 273 -3.71 5.36 24.95
N ARG A 274 -4.75 4.85 24.25
CA ARG A 274 -5.95 5.54 23.70
C ARG A 274 -6.33 4.94 22.35
N GLY A 275 -7.30 4.01 22.35
CA GLY A 275 -8.05 3.54 21.16
C GLY A 275 -7.25 2.79 20.07
N GLN A 276 -7.47 1.49 19.91
CA GLN A 276 -6.87 0.73 18.80
C GLN A 276 -7.61 1.04 17.48
N CYS A 277 -6.93 1.60 16.48
CA CYS A 277 -7.42 1.49 15.10
C CYS A 277 -7.49 -0.01 14.71
N ASP A 278 -8.41 -0.40 13.82
CA ASP A 278 -8.60 -1.80 13.38
C ASP A 278 -8.05 -2.00 11.94
N PRO A 279 -6.72 -2.12 11.76
CA PRO A 279 -6.12 -2.39 10.45
C PRO A 279 -6.35 -3.84 10.01
N ASN A 280 -6.41 -4.06 8.70
CA ASN A 280 -6.51 -5.40 8.12
C ASN A 280 -5.17 -5.97 7.61
N LEU A 281 -4.07 -5.22 7.74
CA LEU A 281 -2.72 -5.63 7.39
C LEU A 281 -1.75 -5.47 8.57
N GLN A 282 -0.80 -6.41 8.66
CA GLN A 282 0.28 -6.46 9.63
C GLN A 282 1.63 -6.46 8.92
N VAL A 283 2.59 -5.76 9.52
CA VAL A 283 3.96 -5.64 9.03
C VAL A 283 4.83 -6.78 9.55
N TYR A 284 5.65 -7.35 8.66
CA TYR A 284 6.70 -8.32 8.96
C TYR A 284 8.02 -7.89 8.31
N ASN A 285 9.12 -8.05 9.05
CA ASN A 285 10.47 -7.91 8.53
C ASN A 285 10.87 -9.22 7.82
N VAL A 286 11.40 -9.10 6.61
CA VAL A 286 11.72 -10.24 5.74
C VAL A 286 13.16 -10.14 5.26
N PHE A 287 13.88 -11.25 5.35
CA PHE A 287 15.26 -11.41 4.92
C PHE A 287 15.34 -12.49 3.85
N ILE A 288 15.92 -12.14 2.69
CA ILE A 288 16.08 -13.03 1.52
C ILE A 288 17.55 -12.98 1.10
N GLU A 289 17.91 -12.01 0.25
CA GLU A 289 19.26 -11.87 -0.31
C GLU A 289 20.21 -11.10 0.61
N ASN A 290 19.67 -10.36 1.57
CA ASN A 290 20.41 -9.60 2.56
C ASN A 290 19.92 -10.03 3.96
N LEU A 291 20.86 -10.39 4.83
CA LEU A 291 20.59 -10.79 6.22
C LEU A 291 20.93 -9.69 7.22
N ASP A 292 21.37 -8.51 6.77
CA ASP A 292 21.58 -7.37 7.66
C ASP A 292 20.25 -6.90 8.25
N GLN A 293 20.07 -7.13 9.54
CA GLN A 293 18.85 -6.80 10.29
C GLN A 293 18.51 -5.31 10.30
N ARG A 294 19.45 -4.44 9.91
CA ARG A 294 19.22 -3.00 9.76
C ARG A 294 18.45 -2.66 8.47
N LEU A 295 18.45 -3.58 7.52
CA LEU A 295 17.92 -3.42 6.16
C LEU A 295 16.93 -4.54 5.79
N PRO A 296 15.86 -4.77 6.60
CA PRO A 296 14.83 -5.73 6.25
C PRO A 296 14.02 -5.28 5.03
N ARG A 297 13.52 -6.24 4.26
CA ARG A 297 12.36 -6.01 3.41
C ARG A 297 11.12 -5.95 4.29
N ILE A 298 10.20 -5.05 3.97
CA ILE A 298 8.99 -4.83 4.77
C ILE A 298 7.81 -5.43 4.01
N ALA A 299 7.23 -6.50 4.54
CA ALA A 299 6.10 -7.19 3.93
C ALA A 299 4.81 -6.98 4.73
N LEU A 300 3.69 -6.84 4.03
CA LEU A 300 2.36 -6.69 4.59
C LEU A 300 1.57 -7.98 4.39
N PHE A 301 1.09 -8.55 5.49
CA PHE A 301 0.26 -9.75 5.53
C PHE A 301 -1.12 -9.42 6.09
N ALA A 302 -2.16 -10.09 5.60
CA ALA A 302 -3.51 -9.90 6.11
C ALA A 302 -3.65 -10.38 7.57
N THR A 303 -4.25 -9.59 8.47
CA THR A 303 -4.53 -10.02 9.85
C THR A 303 -5.77 -10.90 9.94
N ARG A 304 -6.74 -10.63 9.06
CA ARG A 304 -8.01 -11.35 8.94
C ARG A 304 -8.36 -11.57 7.48
N ALA A 305 -9.47 -12.25 7.21
CA ALA A 305 -10.00 -12.30 5.85
C ALA A 305 -10.44 -10.90 5.40
N ILE A 306 -10.05 -10.50 4.20
CA ILE A 306 -10.36 -9.20 3.59
C ILE A 306 -11.31 -9.44 2.41
N ARG A 307 -12.41 -8.68 2.36
CA ARG A 307 -13.42 -8.85 1.30
C ARG A 307 -12.97 -8.15 0.01
N ALA A 308 -13.48 -8.62 -1.12
CA ALA A 308 -13.34 -7.89 -2.38
C ALA A 308 -13.96 -6.49 -2.24
N GLY A 309 -13.25 -5.47 -2.71
CA GLY A 309 -13.62 -4.06 -2.61
C GLY A 309 -13.22 -3.39 -1.29
N GLU A 310 -12.72 -4.13 -0.30
CA GLU A 310 -12.32 -3.59 1.00
C GLU A 310 -10.98 -2.85 0.93
N GLU A 311 -10.92 -1.68 1.55
CA GLU A 311 -9.71 -0.86 1.65
C GLU A 311 -8.63 -1.56 2.50
N LEU A 312 -7.39 -1.55 2.02
CA LEU A 312 -6.23 -2.11 2.69
C LEU A 312 -5.63 -1.08 3.64
N THR A 313 -5.49 -1.43 4.92
CA THR A 313 -5.03 -0.53 5.98
C THR A 313 -4.06 -1.25 6.93
N PHE A 314 -3.01 -0.55 7.36
CA PHE A 314 -2.09 -1.02 8.39
C PHE A 314 -1.87 0.10 9.43
N ASP A 315 -1.43 -0.27 10.65
CA ASP A 315 -1.11 0.72 11.68
C ASP A 315 0.26 1.35 11.45
N TYR A 316 0.29 2.68 11.28
CA TYR A 316 1.51 3.46 11.12
C TYR A 316 2.42 3.46 12.35
N ASN A 317 1.86 3.24 13.54
CA ASN A 317 2.67 3.09 14.75
C ASN A 317 3.20 1.67 14.92
N MET A 318 2.80 0.73 14.05
CA MET A 318 3.23 -0.66 14.08
C MET A 318 3.13 -1.31 15.47
N HIS A 319 2.05 -1.03 16.21
CA HIS A 319 1.87 -1.67 17.51
C HIS A 319 1.75 -3.19 17.31
N VAL A 320 2.52 -3.95 18.09
CA VAL A 320 2.31 -5.38 18.25
C VAL A 320 1.30 -5.56 19.38
N ASP A 321 0.19 -6.22 19.11
CA ASP A 321 -0.86 -6.43 20.11
C ASP A 321 -0.31 -7.19 21.32
N PRO A 322 -0.50 -6.68 22.56
CA PRO A 322 -0.01 -7.32 23.78
C PRO A 322 -0.78 -8.59 24.16
N VAL A 323 -1.89 -8.93 23.49
CA VAL A 323 -2.74 -10.07 23.84
C VAL A 323 -2.00 -11.41 23.65
N ASP A 324 -0.87 -11.42 22.95
CA ASP A 324 0.00 -12.60 22.78
C ASP A 324 1.34 -12.51 23.56
N ALA A 325 1.52 -11.49 24.41
CA ALA A 325 2.80 -11.17 25.05
C ALA A 325 3.09 -11.92 26.37
N GLU A 326 2.17 -12.78 26.85
CA GLU A 326 2.32 -13.41 28.16
C GLU A 326 3.00 -14.80 28.16
N SER A 327 3.73 -15.14 27.09
CA SER A 327 4.42 -16.44 27.00
C SER A 327 5.85 -16.32 26.49
N THR A 328 6.68 -15.54 27.20
CA THR A 328 8.14 -15.77 27.36
C THR A 328 8.69 -14.79 28.39
N ARG A 329 8.72 -15.20 29.65
CA ARG A 329 9.61 -14.61 30.67
C ARG A 329 10.99 -15.24 30.51
N MET A 330 12.01 -14.41 30.31
CA MET A 330 13.48 -14.55 30.51
C MET A 330 14.10 -13.43 29.65
N ASP A 331 14.86 -12.45 30.11
CA ASP A 331 15.54 -12.21 31.38
C ASP A 331 15.57 -10.70 31.70
N SER A 332 15.51 -10.42 33.00
CA SER A 332 15.68 -9.11 33.62
C SER A 332 17.16 -8.83 33.88
N ASN A 333 17.74 -7.78 33.28
CA ASN A 333 18.68 -6.85 33.95
C ASN A 333 19.15 -5.73 33.00
N PHE A 334 18.71 -4.48 33.22
CA PHE A 334 19.59 -3.31 33.26
C PHE A 334 18.76 -2.08 33.68
N GLY A 335 18.80 -1.76 34.97
CA GLY A 335 18.28 -0.51 35.50
C GLY A 335 19.32 0.61 35.42
N LEU A 336 18.80 1.84 35.37
CA LEU A 336 19.41 3.10 35.80
C LEU A 336 20.75 3.53 35.18
N VAL A 337 20.68 4.50 34.25
CA VAL A 337 21.37 5.80 34.41
C VAL A 337 20.50 6.89 33.78
N GLY A 338 20.02 7.83 34.59
CA GLY A 338 19.34 9.03 34.14
C GLY A 338 20.32 10.08 33.59
N GLY A 339 19.87 10.83 32.59
CA GLY A 339 20.57 12.00 32.04
C GLY A 339 19.58 12.98 31.47
N THR A 340 19.23 13.99 32.25
CA THR A 340 18.43 15.16 31.89
C THR A 340 19.19 16.05 30.90
N LEU A 341 18.69 16.20 29.67
CA LEU A 341 19.04 17.35 28.82
C LEU A 341 17.78 17.89 28.15
N GLY A 342 17.42 19.10 28.56
CA GLY A 342 16.27 19.86 28.10
C GLY A 342 16.41 20.28 26.64
N GLY A 343 15.33 20.06 25.90
CA GLY A 343 15.05 20.69 24.62
C GLY A 343 13.54 20.68 24.44
N SER A 344 12.92 21.86 24.41
CA SER A 344 11.49 22.03 24.15
C SER A 344 11.10 21.36 22.82
N PRO A 345 10.15 20.40 22.79
CA PRO A 345 9.72 19.79 21.54
C PRO A 345 8.93 20.83 20.75
N ARG A 346 9.41 21.22 19.58
CA ARG A 346 8.59 21.92 18.57
C ARG A 346 7.29 21.14 18.40
N ALA A 347 6.16 21.77 18.69
CA ALA A 347 4.83 21.16 18.59
C ALA A 347 4.64 20.53 17.21
N ARG A 348 4.77 19.21 17.11
CA ARG A 348 4.36 18.46 15.92
C ARG A 348 2.85 18.58 15.82
N ALA A 349 2.35 19.15 14.73
CA ALA A 349 0.92 19.22 14.46
C ALA A 349 0.34 17.80 14.55
N ARG A 350 -0.58 17.57 15.49
CA ARG A 350 -1.25 16.28 15.66
C ARG A 350 -2.19 16.08 14.48
N ILE A 351 -1.94 15.07 13.66
CA ILE A 351 -2.76 14.78 12.47
C ILE A 351 -3.94 13.92 12.90
N GLU A 352 -5.16 14.36 12.60
CA GLU A 352 -6.38 13.62 12.95
C GLU A 352 -6.54 12.33 12.14
N CYS A 353 -6.96 11.26 12.80
CA CYS A 353 -7.21 9.95 12.22
C CYS A 353 -8.68 9.83 11.77
N LYS A 354 -8.87 9.52 10.48
CA LYS A 354 -10.19 9.34 9.85
C LYS A 354 -10.48 7.88 9.47
N CYS A 355 -9.97 6.91 10.24
CA CYS A 355 -10.12 5.49 9.92
C CYS A 355 -11.55 4.94 10.10
N GLY A 356 -12.43 5.69 10.76
CA GLY A 356 -13.82 5.27 11.00
C GLY A 356 -14.01 4.18 12.06
N ALA A 357 -12.94 3.64 12.64
CA ALA A 357 -13.03 2.63 13.70
C ALA A 357 -13.69 3.22 14.96
N ALA A 358 -14.62 2.47 15.57
CA ALA A 358 -15.27 2.87 16.83
C ALA A 358 -14.24 3.13 17.95
N SER A 359 -13.17 2.33 17.95
CA SER A 359 -12.03 2.40 18.87
C SER A 359 -10.90 3.33 18.38
N CYS A 360 -11.13 4.25 17.43
CA CYS A 360 -10.07 5.10 16.88
C CYS A 360 -9.33 5.95 17.93
N ARG A 361 -7.98 5.88 17.92
CA ARG A 361 -7.01 6.74 18.65
C ARG A 361 -7.08 8.24 18.40
N LYS A 362 -7.94 8.68 17.47
CA LYS A 362 -8.16 10.08 17.05
C LYS A 362 -7.00 10.76 16.34
N PHE A 363 -5.74 10.34 16.55
CA PHE A 363 -4.58 10.94 15.90
C PHE A 363 -3.62 9.90 15.32
N LEU A 364 -2.99 10.21 14.18
CA LEU A 364 -2.09 9.32 13.45
C LEU A 364 -0.67 9.21 14.03
N PHE A 365 -0.26 10.11 14.93
CA PHE A 365 1.04 10.09 15.62
C PHE A 365 0.93 10.68 17.02
#